data_AF-A0A6P6QB02-F1
#
_entry.id   AF-A0A6P6QB02-F1
#
_cell.length_a   1.000
_cell.length_b   1.000
_cell.length_c   1.000
_cell.angle_alpha   90.00
_cell.angle_beta   90.00
_cell.angle_gamma   90.00
#
_symmetry.space_group_name_H-M   'P 1'
#
loop_
_entity.id
_entity.type
_entity.pdbx_description
1 polymer ?
#
loop_
_entity_poly.entity_id
_entity_poly.type
_entity_poly.pdbx_seq_one_letter_code
_entity_poly.pdbx_strand_id
1 'polypeptide(L)'
;MSLLRDHRIVRILLIVLSQFAFIATLIINSLAGSGKGPFQRSTGNISDRYKTEITPAGWTFSIWGVIYSWLFLMNAYFLTWLCRGLYSSPAILPSEFFLSWIINMILNSTWLVLWDRELMIPALIVLALIAFTNYLMIFFSCIGLRAHGSWLKLQHPKDLFCIIVLVQNGIATYATWTTIATLLNFTVVLDLASVSPTNAATASLCILLLEVIIWFTVENFLIEKHVRYILTVYPVIIYALIGSLSKHYDAAAPGRNAVFSVVLLVLACIVLVVRVGLVVWRHRTRPLYHEVSPEVLMSPNSGTDI
;
A
#
# COMPACT_ATOMS: atom_id res chain seq x y z
N MET A 1 -9.92 -3.71 35.63
CA MET A 1 -11.19 -3.66 34.85
C MET A 1 -11.41 -2.30 34.17
N SER A 2 -10.98 -1.17 34.78
CA SER A 2 -10.98 0.18 34.15
C SER A 2 -10.06 0.30 32.94
N LEU A 3 -8.78 -0.08 33.07
CA LEU A 3 -7.79 -0.02 31.97
C LEU A 3 -8.23 -0.77 30.69
N LEU A 4 -8.78 -1.98 30.84
CA LEU A 4 -9.32 -2.77 29.72
C LEU A 4 -10.56 -2.14 29.06
N ARG A 5 -11.29 -1.27 29.78
CA ARG A 5 -12.42 -0.51 29.24
C ARG A 5 -11.93 0.73 28.49
N ASP A 6 -10.91 1.39 29.01
CA ASP A 6 -10.30 2.57 28.40
C ASP A 6 -9.66 2.23 27.05
N HIS A 7 -8.92 1.12 26.95
CA HIS A 7 -8.35 0.67 25.67
C HIS A 7 -9.40 0.34 24.60
N ARG A 8 -10.58 -0.15 24.99
CA ARG A 8 -11.69 -0.41 24.05
C ARG A 8 -12.29 0.88 23.53
N ILE A 9 -12.53 1.85 24.41
CA ILE A 9 -13.10 3.15 24.03
C ILE A 9 -12.17 3.88 23.07
N VAL A 10 -10.87 3.94 23.38
CA VAL A 10 -9.86 4.55 22.50
C VAL A 10 -9.88 3.93 21.11
N ARG A 11 -9.97 2.60 21.01
CA ARG A 11 -10.01 1.92 19.71
C ARG A 11 -11.27 2.24 18.91
N ILE A 12 -12.44 2.25 19.54
CA ILE A 12 -13.69 2.64 18.87
C ILE A 12 -13.56 4.05 18.33
N LEU A 13 -13.06 4.98 19.14
CA LEU A 13 -12.84 6.36 18.73
C LEU A 13 -11.90 6.45 17.52
N LEU A 14 -10.78 5.72 17.53
CA LEU A 14 -9.84 5.70 16.40
C LEU A 14 -10.47 5.10 15.14
N ILE A 15 -11.24 4.02 15.25
CA ILE A 15 -11.97 3.45 14.11
C ILE A 15 -12.91 4.51 13.53
N VAL A 16 -13.74 5.14 14.35
CA VAL A 16 -14.70 6.16 13.91
C VAL A 16 -14.00 7.37 13.28
N LEU A 17 -12.97 7.91 13.93
CA LEU A 17 -12.17 9.02 13.39
C LEU A 17 -11.53 8.67 12.05
N SER A 18 -11.07 7.43 11.89
CA SER A 18 -10.48 6.98 10.64
C SER A 18 -11.49 6.93 9.48
N GLN A 19 -12.76 6.68 9.77
CA GLN A 19 -13.83 6.76 8.75
C GLN A 19 -14.03 8.21 8.29
N PHE A 20 -14.10 9.14 9.24
CA PHE A 20 -14.22 10.58 8.92
C PHE A 20 -13.00 11.07 8.13
N ALA A 21 -11.79 10.68 8.51
CA ALA A 21 -10.56 11.05 7.80
C ALA A 21 -10.56 10.51 6.36
N PHE A 22 -10.98 9.26 6.15
CA PHE A 22 -11.09 8.67 4.82
C PHE A 22 -12.15 9.37 3.96
N ILE A 23 -13.34 9.63 4.48
CA ILE A 23 -14.40 10.35 3.76
C ILE A 23 -13.94 11.75 3.37
N ALA A 24 -13.32 12.49 4.31
CA ALA A 24 -12.77 13.82 4.02
C ALA A 24 -11.72 13.75 2.90
N THR A 25 -10.83 12.75 2.93
CA THR A 25 -9.81 12.55 1.89
C THR A 25 -10.43 12.24 0.53
N LEU A 26 -11.48 11.42 0.46
CA LEU A 26 -12.19 11.16 -0.81
C LEU A 26 -12.80 12.42 -1.40
N ILE A 27 -13.40 13.28 -0.55
CA ILE A 27 -13.96 14.57 -0.99
C ILE A 27 -12.84 15.46 -1.53
N ILE A 28 -11.73 15.60 -0.78
CA ILE A 28 -10.58 16.43 -1.18
C ILE A 28 -9.97 15.90 -2.49
N ASN A 29 -9.82 14.58 -2.63
CA ASN A 29 -9.28 13.96 -3.84
C ASN A 29 -10.19 14.19 -5.06
N SER A 30 -11.51 14.08 -4.90
CA SER A 30 -12.47 14.39 -5.95
C SER A 30 -12.38 15.86 -6.42
N LEU A 31 -12.25 16.79 -5.47
CA LEU A 31 -12.05 18.22 -5.75
C LEU A 31 -10.71 18.46 -6.46
N ALA A 32 -9.62 17.86 -5.98
CA ALA A 32 -8.28 17.99 -6.55
C ALA A 32 -8.18 17.39 -7.96
N GLY A 33 -8.77 16.21 -8.18
CA GLY A 33 -8.81 15.56 -9.49
C GLY A 33 -9.57 16.39 -10.53
N SER A 34 -10.59 17.15 -10.11
CA SER A 34 -11.34 18.06 -10.97
C SER A 34 -10.76 19.48 -11.05
N GLY A 35 -9.75 19.81 -10.24
CA GLY A 35 -9.25 21.20 -10.10
C GLY A 35 -10.31 22.18 -9.61
N LYS A 36 -11.16 21.77 -8.66
CA LYS A 36 -12.26 22.59 -8.12
C LYS A 36 -12.04 22.95 -6.66
N GLY A 37 -12.76 23.97 -6.19
CA GLY A 37 -12.74 24.38 -4.78
C GLY A 37 -11.41 25.06 -4.42
N PRO A 38 -10.63 24.53 -3.45
CA PRO A 38 -9.36 25.14 -3.04
C PRO A 38 -8.20 24.88 -4.03
N PHE A 39 -8.42 24.04 -5.04
CA PHE A 39 -7.43 23.64 -6.04
C PHE A 39 -7.52 24.54 -7.28
N GLN A 40 -6.37 24.96 -7.79
CA GLN A 40 -6.27 25.83 -8.96
C GLN A 40 -6.18 25.04 -10.27
N ARG A 41 -5.63 23.83 -10.20
CA ARG A 41 -5.43 22.93 -11.35
C ARG A 41 -5.78 21.51 -10.97
N SER A 42 -6.12 20.69 -11.98
CA SER A 42 -6.26 19.26 -11.73
C SER A 42 -4.88 18.63 -11.45
N THR A 43 -4.85 17.57 -10.64
CA THR A 43 -3.64 16.76 -10.39
C THR A 43 -3.00 16.27 -11.69
N GLY A 44 -3.83 15.95 -12.70
CA GLY A 44 -3.38 15.55 -14.03
C GLY A 44 -2.68 16.67 -14.80
N ASN A 45 -3.20 17.90 -14.76
CA ASN A 45 -2.58 19.03 -15.46
C ASN A 45 -1.17 19.34 -14.95
N ILE A 46 -0.94 19.20 -13.65
CA ILE A 46 0.38 19.41 -13.05
C ILE A 46 1.33 18.29 -13.46
N SER A 47 0.85 17.05 -13.48
CA SER A 47 1.63 15.91 -13.98
C SER A 47 2.01 16.06 -15.46
N ASP A 48 1.14 16.67 -16.27
CA ASP A 48 1.43 16.98 -17.67
C ASP A 48 2.41 18.15 -17.86
N ARG A 49 2.57 19.01 -16.86
CA ARG A 49 3.57 20.07 -16.86
C ARG A 49 4.98 19.53 -16.56
N TYR A 50 5.08 18.60 -15.61
CA TYR A 50 6.34 18.01 -15.16
C TYR A 50 6.56 16.61 -15.76
N LYS A 51 6.59 16.52 -17.09
CA LYS A 51 6.82 15.25 -17.79
C LYS A 51 8.29 14.84 -17.72
N THR A 52 8.53 13.60 -17.34
CA THR A 52 9.85 12.94 -17.34
C THR A 52 9.85 11.77 -18.30
N GLU A 53 11.02 11.21 -18.60
CA GLU A 53 11.17 10.02 -19.47
C GLU A 53 10.54 8.74 -18.89
N ILE A 54 10.02 8.78 -17.66
CA ILE A 54 9.33 7.65 -17.03
C ILE A 54 7.90 7.98 -16.60
N THR A 55 7.41 9.22 -16.81
CA THR A 55 6.04 9.61 -16.49
C THR A 55 5.04 8.74 -17.27
N PRO A 56 4.15 7.98 -16.62
CA PRO A 56 3.19 7.13 -17.31
C PRO A 56 2.20 7.87 -18.22
N ALA A 57 1.55 7.12 -19.11
CA ALA A 57 0.39 7.59 -19.85
C ALA A 57 -0.78 7.92 -18.88
N GLY A 58 -1.64 8.87 -19.26
CA GLY A 58 -2.71 9.39 -18.40
C GLY A 58 -3.66 8.33 -17.84
N TRP A 59 -3.99 7.30 -18.64
CA TRP A 59 -4.85 6.18 -18.22
C TRP A 59 -4.27 5.41 -17.02
N THR A 60 -2.95 5.41 -16.84
CA THR A 60 -2.27 4.74 -15.73
C THR A 60 -2.76 5.30 -14.39
N PHE A 61 -3.05 6.60 -14.30
CA PHE A 61 -3.54 7.21 -13.07
C PHE A 61 -4.93 6.75 -12.63
N SER A 62 -5.65 5.98 -13.47
CA SER A 62 -6.91 5.31 -13.07
C SER A 62 -6.72 4.27 -11.94
N ILE A 63 -5.48 3.86 -11.65
CA ILE A 63 -5.15 3.03 -10.48
C ILE A 63 -5.60 3.66 -9.16
N TRP A 64 -5.69 5.00 -9.07
CA TRP A 64 -6.26 5.67 -7.90
C TRP A 64 -7.72 5.27 -7.68
N GLY A 65 -8.51 5.09 -8.74
CA GLY A 65 -9.88 4.59 -8.62
C GLY A 65 -9.93 3.16 -8.07
N VAL A 66 -9.00 2.30 -8.49
CA VAL A 66 -8.86 0.94 -7.95
C VAL A 66 -8.47 0.98 -6.47
N ILE A 67 -7.47 1.78 -6.12
CA ILE A 67 -7.00 1.96 -4.73
C ILE A 67 -8.14 2.47 -3.85
N TYR A 68 -8.82 3.57 -4.22
CA TYR A 68 -9.89 4.13 -3.41
C TYR A 68 -11.10 3.20 -3.29
N SER A 69 -11.43 2.45 -4.34
CA SER A 69 -12.48 1.42 -4.27
C SER A 69 -12.12 0.32 -3.28
N TRP A 70 -10.87 -0.15 -3.30
CA TRP A 70 -10.40 -1.18 -2.38
C TRP A 70 -10.35 -0.67 -0.93
N LEU A 71 -9.85 0.55 -0.73
CA LEU A 71 -9.81 1.19 0.59
C LEU A 71 -11.22 1.48 1.10
N PHE A 72 -12.19 1.77 0.23
CA PHE A 72 -13.60 1.87 0.61
C PHE A 72 -14.13 0.53 1.13
N LEU A 73 -13.87 -0.58 0.44
CA LEU A 73 -14.27 -1.92 0.91
C LEU A 73 -13.59 -2.28 2.23
N MET A 74 -12.32 -1.90 2.41
CA MET A 74 -11.60 -2.05 3.67
C MET A 74 -12.27 -1.28 4.82
N ASN A 75 -12.65 -0.01 4.59
CA ASN A 75 -13.33 0.81 5.60
C ASN A 75 -14.75 0.30 5.90
N ALA A 76 -15.49 -0.13 4.88
CA ALA A 76 -16.77 -0.81 5.06
C ALA A 76 -16.62 -2.08 5.90
N TYR A 77 -15.57 -2.87 5.67
CA TYR A 77 -15.26 -4.02 6.50
C TYR A 77 -15.02 -3.64 7.98
N PHE A 78 -14.27 -2.57 8.26
CA PHE A 78 -14.07 -2.08 9.62
C PHE A 78 -15.38 -1.69 10.31
N LEU A 79 -16.33 -1.09 9.59
CA LEU A 79 -17.66 -0.80 10.12
C LEU A 79 -18.44 -2.07 10.47
N THR A 80 -18.42 -3.10 9.61
CA THR A 80 -19.05 -4.39 9.93
C THR A 80 -18.43 -5.02 11.17
N TRP A 81 -17.13 -4.82 11.38
CA TRP A 81 -16.38 -5.34 12.51
C TRP A 81 -16.78 -4.65 13.82
N LEU A 82 -17.03 -3.34 13.76
CA LEU A 82 -17.57 -2.55 14.87
C LEU A 82 -19.00 -3.00 15.23
N CYS A 83 -19.89 -3.14 14.23
CA CYS A 83 -21.28 -3.58 14.44
C CYS A 83 -21.38 -5.00 15.02
N ARG A 84 -20.43 -5.88 14.70
CA ARG A 84 -20.37 -7.27 15.21
C ARG A 84 -19.70 -7.38 16.58
N GLY A 85 -19.18 -6.28 17.16
CA GLY A 85 -18.52 -6.30 18.47
C GLY A 85 -17.14 -6.97 18.51
N LEU A 86 -16.58 -7.33 17.36
CA LEU A 86 -15.34 -8.12 17.24
C LEU A 86 -14.06 -7.27 17.31
N TYR A 87 -14.18 -5.95 17.53
CA TYR A 87 -13.07 -5.01 17.61
C TYR A 87 -12.21 -5.12 18.89
N SER A 88 -12.69 -5.84 19.92
CA SER A 88 -12.10 -5.84 21.26
C SER A 88 -11.43 -7.15 21.70
N SER A 89 -11.81 -8.31 21.14
CA SER A 89 -11.33 -9.60 21.65
C SER A 89 -11.37 -10.71 20.60
N PRO A 90 -10.23 -11.11 20.02
CA PRO A 90 -8.92 -10.48 20.10
C PRO A 90 -8.80 -9.24 19.22
N ALA A 91 -7.85 -8.38 19.58
CA ALA A 91 -7.51 -7.14 18.89
C ALA A 91 -6.72 -7.40 17.60
N ILE A 92 -7.36 -7.91 16.53
CA ILE A 92 -6.61 -8.32 15.34
C ILE A 92 -5.84 -7.15 14.69
N LEU A 93 -6.45 -5.97 14.61
CA LEU A 93 -5.80 -4.75 14.16
C LEU A 93 -5.63 -3.85 15.39
N PRO A 94 -4.38 -3.53 15.76
CA PRO A 94 -4.11 -2.77 16.97
C PRO A 94 -4.44 -1.29 16.76
N SER A 95 -4.46 -0.50 17.83
CA SER A 95 -4.87 0.92 17.76
C SER A 95 -3.92 1.76 16.90
N GLU A 96 -2.65 1.39 16.88
CA GLU A 96 -1.55 1.96 16.11
C GLU A 96 -1.81 1.84 14.60
N PHE A 97 -2.48 0.77 14.16
CA PHE A 97 -2.91 0.63 12.77
C PHE A 97 -3.88 1.75 12.38
N PHE A 98 -4.90 2.00 13.20
CA PHE A 98 -5.91 3.05 12.93
C PHE A 98 -5.32 4.46 13.06
N LEU A 99 -4.40 4.66 14.00
CA LEU A 99 -3.67 5.91 14.11
C LEU A 99 -2.83 6.17 12.85
N SER A 100 -2.11 5.15 12.36
CA SER A 100 -1.34 5.23 11.11
C SER A 100 -2.24 5.52 9.91
N TRP A 101 -3.43 4.91 9.86
CA TRP A 101 -4.44 5.15 8.82
C TRP A 101 -4.94 6.61 8.82
N ILE A 102 -5.26 7.18 10.00
CA ILE A 102 -5.66 8.59 10.13
C ILE A 102 -4.54 9.53 9.64
N ILE A 103 -3.31 9.29 10.10
CA ILE A 103 -2.15 10.09 9.68
C ILE A 103 -1.96 10.00 8.16
N ASN A 104 -2.08 8.80 7.58
CA ASN A 104 -1.96 8.60 6.14
C ASN A 104 -3.00 9.42 5.36
N MET A 105 -4.25 9.44 5.81
CA MET A 105 -5.32 10.23 5.18
C MET A 105 -5.06 11.75 5.23
N ILE A 106 -4.55 12.23 6.36
CA ILE A 106 -4.13 13.63 6.50
C ILE A 106 -2.99 13.93 5.52
N LEU A 107 -1.96 13.08 5.49
CA LEU A 107 -0.83 13.23 4.57
C LEU A 107 -1.26 13.19 3.10
N ASN A 108 -2.20 12.32 2.73
CA ASN A 108 -2.76 12.25 1.37
C ASN A 108 -3.42 13.57 0.98
N SER A 109 -4.26 14.12 1.86
CA SER A 109 -4.90 15.42 1.66
C SER A 109 -3.89 16.56 1.59
N THR A 110 -2.86 16.54 2.45
CA THR A 110 -1.75 17.51 2.42
C THR A 110 -0.97 17.44 1.11
N TRP A 111 -0.68 16.23 0.62
CA TRP A 111 0.03 16.06 -0.64
C TRP A 111 -0.70 16.71 -1.81
N LEU A 112 -2.03 16.55 -1.89
CA LEU A 112 -2.82 17.16 -2.97
C LEU A 112 -2.68 18.69 -2.98
N VAL A 113 -2.68 19.32 -1.80
CA VAL A 113 -2.50 20.78 -1.69
C VAL A 113 -1.08 21.17 -2.10
N LEU A 114 -0.05 20.47 -1.63
CA LEU A 114 1.34 20.76 -1.98
C LEU A 114 1.62 20.57 -3.47
N TRP A 115 1.02 19.53 -4.06
CA TRP A 115 1.11 19.24 -5.48
C TRP A 115 0.45 20.33 -6.31
N ASP A 116 -0.75 20.78 -5.94
CA ASP A 116 -1.46 21.92 -6.58
C ASP A 116 -0.63 23.21 -6.57
N ARG A 117 0.10 23.46 -5.49
CA ARG A 117 0.98 24.62 -5.32
C ARG A 117 2.37 24.44 -5.90
N GLU A 118 2.59 23.33 -6.61
CA GLU A 118 3.85 23.02 -7.29
C GLU A 118 5.07 22.97 -6.34
N LEU A 119 4.83 22.68 -5.06
CA LEU A 119 5.85 22.55 -4.02
C LEU A 119 6.47 21.14 -4.09
N MET A 120 7.29 20.91 -5.12
CA MET A 120 7.76 19.57 -5.51
C MET A 120 8.58 18.84 -4.44
N ILE A 121 9.43 19.55 -3.69
CA ILE A 121 10.24 18.95 -2.61
C ILE A 121 9.35 18.60 -1.40
N PRO A 122 8.51 19.51 -0.85
CA PRO A 122 7.54 19.13 0.17
C PRO A 122 6.61 17.99 -0.26
N ALA A 123 6.11 18.03 -1.50
CA ALA A 123 5.25 16.97 -2.04
C ALA A 123 5.95 15.61 -2.07
N LEU A 124 7.24 15.57 -2.45
CA LEU A 124 8.07 14.37 -2.39
C LEU A 124 8.18 13.80 -0.97
N ILE A 125 8.49 14.66 0.01
CA ILE A 125 8.62 14.25 1.42
C ILE A 125 7.29 13.67 1.92
N VAL A 126 6.17 14.35 1.64
CA VAL A 126 4.84 13.89 2.07
C VAL A 126 4.47 12.57 1.39
N LEU A 127 4.76 12.37 0.09
CA LEU A 127 4.57 11.06 -0.57
C LEU A 127 5.36 9.95 0.10
N ALA A 128 6.63 10.19 0.44
CA ALA A 128 7.44 9.22 1.15
C ALA A 128 6.84 8.87 2.53
N LEU A 129 6.29 9.84 3.25
CA LEU A 129 5.58 9.61 4.53
C LEU A 129 4.27 8.84 4.34
N ILE A 130 3.55 9.04 3.24
CA ILE A 130 2.37 8.22 2.88
C ILE A 130 2.79 6.76 2.67
N ALA A 131 3.82 6.51 1.87
CA ALA A 131 4.34 5.16 1.65
C ALA A 131 4.81 4.51 2.97
N PHE A 132 5.53 5.26 3.80
CA PHE A 132 5.98 4.79 5.12
C PHE A 132 4.83 4.40 6.05
N THR A 133 3.79 5.23 6.14
CA THR A 133 2.61 4.91 6.97
C THR A 133 1.82 3.72 6.40
N ASN A 134 1.79 3.53 5.08
CA ASN A 134 1.26 2.31 4.49
C ASN A 134 2.05 1.06 4.92
N TYR A 135 3.38 1.13 4.96
CA TYR A 135 4.22 0.03 5.46
C TYR A 135 4.00 -0.27 6.94
N LEU A 136 3.80 0.76 7.78
CA LEU A 136 3.44 0.57 9.19
C LEU A 136 2.09 -0.16 9.34
N MET A 137 1.08 0.20 8.54
CA MET A 137 -0.20 -0.49 8.57
C MET A 137 -0.09 -1.96 8.16
N ILE A 138 0.69 -2.27 7.12
CA ILE A 138 0.96 -3.67 6.72
C ILE A 138 1.66 -4.41 7.87
N PHE A 139 2.66 -3.80 8.49
CA PHE A 139 3.40 -4.37 9.63
C PHE A 139 2.46 -4.70 10.80
N PHE A 140 1.64 -3.75 11.25
CA PHE A 140 0.70 -3.96 12.35
C PHE A 140 -0.33 -5.04 12.01
N SER A 141 -0.84 -5.07 10.78
CA SER A 141 -1.76 -6.12 10.33
C SER A 141 -1.11 -7.50 10.33
N CYS A 142 0.15 -7.60 9.89
CA CYS A 142 0.90 -8.86 9.88
C CYS A 142 1.19 -9.39 11.29
N ILE A 143 1.53 -8.50 12.23
CA ILE A 143 1.71 -8.88 13.64
C ILE A 143 0.40 -9.40 14.23
N GLY A 144 -0.71 -8.71 13.97
CA GLY A 144 -2.03 -9.14 14.41
C GLY A 144 -2.42 -10.53 13.90
N LEU A 145 -2.18 -10.80 12.61
CA LEU A 145 -2.41 -12.13 12.03
C LEU A 145 -1.44 -13.20 12.53
N ARG A 146 -0.21 -12.84 12.90
CA ARG A 146 0.71 -13.78 13.54
C ARG A 146 0.16 -14.21 14.90
N ALA A 147 -0.30 -13.26 15.72
CA ALA A 147 -0.79 -13.53 17.07
C ALA A 147 -2.13 -14.29 17.09
N HIS A 148 -3.01 -14.02 16.12
CA HIS A 148 -4.41 -14.46 16.20
C HIS A 148 -4.92 -15.20 14.95
N GLY A 149 -4.05 -15.46 13.97
CA GLY A 149 -4.45 -16.06 12.69
C GLY A 149 -4.99 -17.49 12.80
N SER A 150 -4.44 -18.32 13.70
CA SER A 150 -4.96 -19.67 13.94
C SER A 150 -6.36 -19.65 14.57
N TRP A 151 -6.61 -18.73 15.51
CA TRP A 151 -7.93 -18.51 16.09
C TRP A 151 -8.93 -18.02 15.05
N LEU A 152 -8.53 -17.07 14.20
CA LEU A 152 -9.37 -16.59 13.10
C LEU A 152 -9.69 -17.71 12.11
N LYS A 153 -8.72 -18.55 11.74
CA LYS A 153 -8.98 -19.68 10.83
C LYS A 153 -10.04 -20.63 11.39
N LEU A 154 -10.00 -20.92 12.69
CA LEU A 154 -10.93 -21.84 13.33
C LEU A 154 -12.32 -21.23 13.55
N GLN A 155 -12.39 -20.01 14.08
CA GLN A 155 -13.64 -19.40 14.56
C GLN A 155 -14.27 -18.44 13.55
N HIS A 156 -13.44 -17.77 12.74
CA HIS A 156 -13.86 -16.70 11.83
C HIS A 156 -13.12 -16.73 10.48
N PRO A 157 -13.19 -17.84 9.72
CA PRO A 157 -12.39 -18.02 8.50
C PRO A 157 -12.67 -16.95 7.43
N LYS A 158 -13.90 -16.43 7.40
CA LYS A 158 -14.29 -15.31 6.51
C LYS A 158 -13.57 -14.01 6.89
N ASP A 159 -13.41 -13.73 8.19
CA ASP A 159 -12.69 -12.54 8.66
C ASP A 159 -11.20 -12.63 8.34
N LEU A 160 -10.59 -13.81 8.48
CA LEU A 160 -9.21 -14.05 8.02
C LEU A 160 -9.03 -13.71 6.54
N PHE A 161 -9.95 -14.19 5.70
CA PHE A 161 -9.94 -13.89 4.26
C PHE A 161 -10.11 -12.39 4.00
N CYS A 162 -11.06 -11.73 4.65
CA CYS A 162 -11.26 -10.28 4.53
C CYS A 162 -10.03 -9.47 4.95
N ILE A 163 -9.33 -9.84 6.03
CA ILE A 163 -8.11 -9.15 6.46
C ILE A 163 -7.01 -9.32 5.40
N ILE A 164 -6.80 -10.53 4.89
CA ILE A 164 -5.78 -10.77 3.86
C ILE A 164 -6.11 -9.99 2.57
N VAL A 165 -7.35 -10.08 2.09
CA VAL A 165 -7.73 -9.54 0.78
C VAL A 165 -8.04 -8.05 0.84
N LEU A 166 -8.92 -7.61 1.75
CA LEU A 166 -9.38 -6.23 1.81
C LEU A 166 -8.37 -5.32 2.51
N VAL A 167 -7.72 -5.80 3.58
CA VAL A 167 -6.81 -4.97 4.39
C VAL A 167 -5.39 -5.07 3.85
N GLN A 168 -4.74 -6.24 3.92
CA GLN A 168 -3.32 -6.37 3.58
C GLN A 168 -3.04 -6.10 2.10
N ASN A 169 -3.77 -6.74 1.18
CA ASN A 169 -3.55 -6.53 -0.25
C ASN A 169 -4.04 -5.15 -0.73
N GLY A 170 -5.10 -4.61 -0.14
CA GLY A 170 -5.56 -3.24 -0.41
C GLY A 170 -4.50 -2.20 -0.05
N ILE A 171 -3.95 -2.29 1.17
CA ILE A 171 -2.88 -1.39 1.63
C ILE A 171 -1.58 -1.65 0.88
N ALA A 172 -1.22 -2.89 0.56
CA ALA A 172 -0.04 -3.18 -0.25
C ALA A 172 -0.13 -2.60 -1.67
N THR A 173 -1.33 -2.59 -2.27
CA THR A 173 -1.58 -1.91 -3.56
C THR A 173 -1.30 -0.42 -3.43
N TYR A 174 -1.85 0.21 -2.39
CA TYR A 174 -1.66 1.63 -2.12
C TYR A 174 -0.20 1.97 -1.81
N ALA A 175 0.46 1.18 -0.95
CA ALA A 175 1.87 1.33 -0.59
C ALA A 175 2.76 1.32 -1.82
N THR A 176 2.62 0.29 -2.66
CA THR A 176 3.43 0.10 -3.87
C THR A 176 3.24 1.27 -4.83
N TRP A 177 1.99 1.68 -5.07
CA TRP A 177 1.73 2.82 -5.93
C TRP A 177 2.31 4.12 -5.36
N THR A 178 2.18 4.36 -4.06
CA THR A 178 2.75 5.56 -3.43
C THR A 178 4.27 5.59 -3.48
N THR A 179 4.95 4.43 -3.39
CA THR A 179 6.40 4.35 -3.59
C THR A 179 6.80 4.68 -5.02
N ILE A 180 6.06 4.16 -6.02
CA ILE A 180 6.28 4.53 -7.42
C ILE A 180 6.04 6.03 -7.62
N ALA A 181 4.97 6.58 -7.04
CA ALA A 181 4.68 8.02 -7.11
C ALA A 181 5.78 8.88 -6.45
N THR A 182 6.37 8.42 -5.32
CA THR A 182 7.55 9.04 -4.71
C THR A 182 8.71 9.08 -5.69
N LEU A 183 9.00 7.99 -6.40
CA LEU A 183 10.09 7.94 -7.40
C LEU A 183 9.81 8.83 -8.63
N LEU A 184 8.55 8.90 -9.08
CA LEU A 184 8.15 9.83 -10.13
C LEU A 184 8.37 11.29 -9.68
N ASN A 185 7.93 11.65 -8.48
CA ASN A 185 8.14 12.99 -7.93
C ASN A 185 9.64 13.27 -7.68
N PHE A 186 10.42 12.28 -7.26
CA PHE A 186 11.86 12.40 -7.08
C PHE A 186 12.55 12.72 -8.41
N THR A 187 12.12 12.07 -9.49
CA THR A 187 12.60 12.37 -10.85
C THR A 187 12.35 13.83 -11.23
N VAL A 188 11.14 14.36 -10.93
CA VAL A 188 10.82 15.77 -11.16
C VAL A 188 11.73 16.70 -10.34
N VAL A 189 11.99 16.37 -9.08
CA VAL A 189 12.88 17.16 -8.22
C VAL A 189 14.33 17.16 -8.73
N LEU A 190 14.83 16.03 -9.21
CA LEU A 190 16.16 15.94 -9.81
C LEU A 190 16.28 16.76 -11.10
N ASP A 191 15.27 16.71 -11.96
CA ASP A 191 15.21 17.51 -13.19
C ASP A 191 15.21 19.01 -12.86
N LEU A 192 14.42 19.44 -11.88
CA LEU A 192 14.43 20.82 -11.37
C LEU A 192 15.77 21.24 -10.73
N ALA A 193 16.54 20.26 -10.22
CA ALA A 193 17.89 20.47 -9.71
C ALA A 193 18.97 20.41 -10.80
N SER A 194 18.59 20.54 -12.08
CA SER A 194 19.49 20.56 -13.25
C SER A 194 20.23 19.24 -13.52
N VAL A 195 19.77 18.11 -12.98
CA VAL A 195 20.21 16.78 -13.43
C VAL A 195 19.59 16.50 -14.79
N SER A 196 20.35 15.94 -15.74
CA SER A 196 19.80 15.67 -17.07
C SER A 196 18.56 14.75 -16.98
N PRO A 197 17.50 14.99 -17.79
CA PRO A 197 16.25 14.24 -17.71
C PRO A 197 16.45 12.72 -17.76
N THR A 198 17.35 12.28 -18.64
CA THR A 198 17.69 10.87 -18.79
C THR A 198 18.35 10.32 -17.52
N ASN A 199 19.28 11.05 -16.89
CA ASN A 199 19.95 10.59 -15.66
C ASN A 199 19.01 10.61 -14.45
N ALA A 200 18.14 11.62 -14.34
CA ALA A 200 17.12 11.70 -13.30
C ALA A 200 16.18 10.49 -13.34
N ALA A 201 15.67 10.15 -14.52
CA ALA A 201 14.81 8.98 -14.72
C ALA A 201 15.56 7.66 -14.48
N THR A 202 16.81 7.54 -14.95
CA THR A 202 17.64 6.36 -14.68
C THR A 202 17.88 6.16 -13.19
N ALA A 203 18.12 7.23 -12.41
CA ALA A 203 18.30 7.13 -10.97
C ALA A 203 17.07 6.52 -10.29
N SER A 204 15.86 6.99 -10.63
CA SER A 204 14.60 6.46 -10.10
C SER A 204 14.35 5.00 -10.51
N LEU A 205 14.67 4.62 -11.75
CA LEU A 205 14.57 3.22 -12.19
C LEU A 205 15.57 2.31 -11.49
N CYS A 206 16.79 2.77 -11.20
CA CYS A 206 17.76 2.05 -10.39
C CYS A 206 17.24 1.82 -8.96
N ILE A 207 16.64 2.84 -8.34
CA ILE A 207 16.05 2.70 -7.01
C ILE A 207 14.90 1.68 -7.06
N LEU A 208 13.99 1.76 -8.03
CA LEU A 208 12.90 0.79 -8.18
C LEU A 208 13.42 -0.64 -8.39
N LEU A 209 14.48 -0.83 -9.18
CA LEU A 209 15.13 -2.13 -9.36
C LEU A 209 15.67 -2.67 -8.03
N LEU A 210 16.38 -1.82 -7.26
CA LEU A 210 16.90 -2.21 -5.95
C LEU A 210 15.77 -2.57 -4.98
N GLU A 211 14.70 -1.77 -4.94
CA GLU A 211 13.52 -2.06 -4.12
C GLU A 211 12.88 -3.39 -4.48
N VAL A 212 12.73 -3.71 -5.78
CA VAL A 212 12.20 -5.01 -6.25
C VAL A 212 13.07 -6.17 -5.79
N ILE A 213 14.40 -6.07 -5.96
CA ILE A 213 15.33 -7.14 -5.59
C ILE A 213 15.36 -7.34 -4.06
N ILE A 214 15.46 -6.25 -3.31
CA ILE A 214 15.50 -6.28 -1.85
C ILE A 214 14.18 -6.81 -1.32
N TRP A 215 13.04 -6.29 -1.79
CA TRP A 215 11.72 -6.73 -1.35
C TRP A 215 11.49 -8.20 -1.66
N PHE A 216 11.78 -8.66 -2.88
CA PHE A 216 11.63 -10.07 -3.25
C PHE A 216 12.50 -10.99 -2.35
N THR A 217 13.70 -10.56 -2.00
CA THR A 217 14.58 -11.31 -1.09
C THR A 217 13.98 -11.35 0.33
N VAL A 218 13.65 -10.18 0.88
CA VAL A 218 13.11 -10.04 2.23
C VAL A 218 11.78 -10.81 2.40
N GLU A 219 10.86 -10.68 1.45
CA GLU A 219 9.54 -11.31 1.50
C GLU A 219 9.55 -12.84 1.35
N ASN A 220 10.63 -13.41 0.80
CA ASN A 220 10.72 -14.86 0.54
C ASN A 220 11.61 -15.59 1.55
N PHE A 221 12.53 -14.88 2.20
CA PHE A 221 13.51 -15.48 3.10
C PHE A 221 13.41 -14.99 4.55
N LEU A 222 13.08 -13.71 4.80
CA LEU A 222 13.09 -13.15 6.16
C LEU A 222 11.70 -13.08 6.78
N ILE A 223 10.73 -12.51 6.06
CA ILE A 223 9.38 -12.23 6.58
C ILE A 223 8.29 -13.05 5.89
N GLU A 224 8.68 -14.14 5.24
CA GLU A 224 7.83 -14.99 4.40
C GLU A 224 6.50 -15.37 5.05
N LYS A 225 6.55 -15.84 6.30
CA LYS A 225 5.36 -16.30 7.01
C LYS A 225 4.35 -15.18 7.28
N HIS A 226 4.84 -13.95 7.39
CA HIS A 226 4.03 -12.76 7.70
C HIS A 226 3.35 -12.19 6.46
N VAL A 227 4.06 -12.18 5.33
CA VAL A 227 3.60 -11.52 4.09
C VAL A 227 3.20 -12.50 2.98
N ARG A 228 3.11 -13.80 3.28
CA ARG A 228 2.86 -14.87 2.30
C ARG A 228 1.74 -14.55 1.31
N TYR A 229 0.63 -14.01 1.82
CA TYR A 229 -0.57 -13.77 1.01
C TYR A 229 -0.71 -12.34 0.49
N ILE A 230 0.31 -11.49 0.67
CA ILE A 230 0.40 -10.20 -0.02
C ILE A 230 0.95 -10.45 -1.41
N LEU A 231 0.13 -10.24 -2.43
CA LEU A 231 0.42 -10.56 -3.84
C LEU A 231 0.24 -9.37 -4.78
N THR A 232 -0.32 -8.25 -4.32
CA THR A 232 -0.64 -7.08 -5.14
C THR A 232 0.55 -6.20 -5.50
N VAL A 233 1.72 -6.38 -4.87
CA VAL A 233 2.93 -5.56 -5.11
C VAL A 233 3.36 -5.62 -6.59
N TYR A 234 3.67 -6.81 -7.12
CA TYR A 234 4.16 -6.93 -8.49
C TYR A 234 3.15 -6.56 -9.57
N PRO A 235 1.84 -6.90 -9.46
CA PRO A 235 0.83 -6.39 -10.38
C PRO A 235 0.82 -4.86 -10.50
N VAL A 236 1.00 -4.13 -9.39
CA VAL A 236 1.07 -2.66 -9.41
C VAL A 236 2.33 -2.16 -10.12
N ILE A 237 3.48 -2.78 -9.87
CA ILE A 237 4.74 -2.45 -10.55
C ILE A 237 4.62 -2.69 -12.06
N ILE A 238 4.09 -3.85 -12.46
CA ILE A 238 3.83 -4.21 -13.85
C ILE A 238 2.92 -3.17 -14.50
N TYR A 239 1.81 -2.83 -13.85
CA TYR A 239 0.85 -1.84 -14.34
C TYR A 239 1.51 -0.46 -14.54
N ALA A 240 2.32 0.00 -13.59
CA ALA A 240 3.03 1.27 -13.70
C ALA A 240 4.05 1.28 -14.85
N LEU A 241 4.81 0.19 -15.02
CA LEU A 241 5.81 0.06 -16.08
C LEU A 241 5.16 -0.04 -17.47
N ILE A 242 4.04 -0.76 -17.60
CA ILE A 242 3.23 -0.76 -18.84
C ILE A 242 2.75 0.66 -19.14
N GLY A 243 2.25 1.37 -18.12
CA GLY A 243 1.84 2.77 -18.23
C GLY A 243 2.96 3.68 -18.74
N SER A 244 4.18 3.52 -18.21
CA SER A 244 5.37 4.25 -18.65
C SER A 244 5.75 3.92 -20.09
N LEU A 245 5.89 2.63 -20.42
CA LEU A 245 6.28 2.17 -21.75
C LEU A 245 5.26 2.53 -22.83
N SER A 246 3.96 2.52 -22.51
CA SER A 246 2.92 2.93 -23.46
C SER A 246 3.06 4.37 -23.96
N LYS A 247 3.80 5.21 -23.22
CA LYS A 247 4.05 6.61 -23.58
C LYS A 247 5.43 6.83 -24.23
N HIS A 248 6.44 6.05 -23.83
CA HIS A 248 7.84 6.35 -24.10
C HIS A 248 8.56 5.32 -24.99
N TYR A 249 7.93 4.18 -25.29
CA TYR A 249 8.57 3.15 -26.11
C TYR A 249 8.45 3.46 -27.60
N ASP A 250 9.59 3.59 -28.27
CA ASP A 250 9.72 3.62 -29.72
C ASP A 250 10.51 2.39 -30.18
N ALA A 251 9.91 1.57 -31.05
CA ALA A 251 10.53 0.35 -31.56
C ALA A 251 11.71 0.65 -32.53
N ALA A 252 11.70 1.80 -33.20
CA ALA A 252 12.74 2.18 -34.16
C ALA A 252 13.99 2.74 -33.47
N ALA A 253 13.82 3.41 -32.33
CA ALA A 253 14.91 4.03 -31.58
C ALA A 253 14.60 4.04 -30.07
N PRO A 254 14.67 2.89 -29.38
CA PRO A 254 14.27 2.81 -27.99
C PRO A 254 15.24 3.60 -27.10
N GLY A 255 14.73 4.62 -26.40
CA GLY A 255 15.51 5.41 -25.45
C GLY A 255 16.02 4.57 -24.27
N ARG A 256 17.12 5.02 -23.63
CA ARG A 256 17.78 4.30 -22.52
C ARG A 256 16.80 3.87 -21.42
N ASN A 257 15.96 4.80 -20.95
CA ASN A 257 15.01 4.54 -19.87
C ASN A 257 13.81 3.70 -20.32
N ALA A 258 13.46 3.71 -21.61
CA ALA A 258 12.47 2.80 -22.16
C ALA A 258 13.01 1.35 -22.16
N VAL A 259 14.25 1.14 -22.62
CA VAL A 259 14.90 -0.19 -22.55
C VAL A 259 15.01 -0.68 -21.11
N PHE A 260 15.45 0.17 -20.18
CA PHE A 260 15.50 -0.19 -18.76
C PHE A 260 14.10 -0.57 -18.24
N SER A 261 13.08 0.24 -18.51
CA SER A 261 11.70 -0.05 -18.09
C SER A 261 11.18 -1.39 -18.64
N VAL A 262 11.55 -1.77 -19.88
CA VAL A 262 11.24 -3.11 -20.43
C VAL A 262 11.93 -4.22 -19.63
N VAL A 263 13.23 -4.09 -19.35
CA VAL A 263 13.97 -5.10 -18.57
C VAL A 263 13.37 -5.25 -17.17
N LEU A 264 13.03 -4.14 -16.53
CA LEU A 264 12.41 -4.14 -15.21
C LEU A 264 10.99 -4.72 -15.23
N LEU A 265 10.23 -4.49 -16.31
CA LEU A 265 8.91 -5.09 -16.51
C LEU A 265 9.01 -6.61 -16.63
N VAL A 266 9.94 -7.11 -17.47
CA VAL A 266 10.19 -8.54 -17.62
C VAL A 266 10.59 -9.17 -16.29
N LEU A 267 11.49 -8.51 -15.54
CA LEU A 267 11.88 -8.96 -14.19
C LEU A 267 10.67 -9.01 -13.25
N ALA A 268 9.83 -7.97 -13.21
CA ALA A 268 8.64 -7.93 -12.37
C ALA A 268 7.63 -9.04 -12.72
N CYS A 269 7.45 -9.36 -14.01
CA CYS A 269 6.64 -10.49 -14.45
C CYS A 269 7.20 -11.84 -13.99
N ILE A 270 8.52 -12.07 -14.16
CA ILE A 270 9.18 -13.29 -13.70
C ILE A 270 9.02 -13.44 -12.18
N VAL A 271 9.31 -12.37 -11.44
CA VAL A 271 9.18 -12.34 -9.99
C VAL A 271 7.75 -12.63 -9.53
N LEU A 272 6.73 -12.07 -10.19
CA LEU A 272 5.33 -12.38 -9.90
C LEU A 272 5.01 -13.87 -10.09
N VAL A 273 5.42 -14.45 -11.21
CA VAL A 273 5.18 -15.88 -11.49
C VAL A 273 5.86 -16.77 -10.45
N VAL A 274 7.12 -16.48 -10.13
CA VAL A 274 7.87 -17.20 -9.09
C VAL A 274 7.18 -17.03 -7.74
N ARG A 275 6.77 -15.81 -7.38
CA ARG A 275 6.09 -15.53 -6.10
C ARG A 275 4.79 -16.32 -5.97
N VAL A 276 3.94 -16.31 -6.99
CA VAL A 276 2.68 -17.06 -6.98
C VAL A 276 2.96 -18.57 -6.86
N GLY A 277 3.93 -19.08 -7.62
CA GLY A 277 4.35 -20.49 -7.55
C GLY A 277 4.83 -20.89 -6.14
N LEU A 278 5.70 -20.07 -5.53
CA LEU A 278 6.19 -20.28 -4.17
C LEU A 278 5.07 -20.24 -3.14
N VAL A 279 4.14 -19.29 -3.24
CA VAL A 279 3.03 -19.15 -2.31
C VAL A 279 2.08 -20.34 -2.42
N VAL A 280 1.72 -20.78 -3.63
CA VAL A 280 0.89 -21.97 -3.85
C VAL A 280 1.58 -23.22 -3.29
N TRP A 281 2.87 -23.41 -3.59
CA TRP A 281 3.64 -24.55 -3.08
C TRP A 281 3.73 -24.55 -1.55
N ARG A 282 4.06 -23.41 -0.93
CA ARG A 282 4.15 -23.29 0.54
C ARG A 282 2.78 -23.38 1.22
N HIS A 283 1.71 -22.92 0.59
CA HIS A 283 0.36 -23.10 1.10
C HIS A 283 -0.01 -24.58 1.21
N ARG A 284 0.34 -25.38 0.20
CA ARG A 284 0.08 -26.83 0.17
C ARG A 284 1.00 -27.65 1.08
N THR A 285 2.29 -27.28 1.16
CA THR A 285 3.30 -28.08 1.88
C THR A 285 3.58 -27.62 3.30
N ARG A 286 3.32 -26.34 3.63
CA ARG A 286 3.66 -25.70 4.91
C ARG A 286 2.56 -24.72 5.35
N PRO A 287 1.33 -25.19 5.63
CA PRO A 287 0.21 -24.31 5.97
C PRO A 287 0.52 -23.42 7.20
N LEU A 288 0.19 -22.12 7.14
CA LEU A 288 0.55 -21.17 8.21
C LEU A 288 -0.26 -21.37 9.49
N TYR A 289 -1.54 -21.69 9.34
CA TYR A 289 -2.49 -21.77 10.44
C TYR A 289 -2.90 -23.23 10.59
N HIS A 290 -2.38 -23.89 11.63
CA HIS A 290 -2.77 -25.25 11.99
C HIS A 290 -4.05 -25.22 12.82
N GLU A 291 -4.84 -26.30 12.74
CA GLU A 291 -5.93 -26.53 13.67
C GLU A 291 -5.32 -26.79 15.05
N VAL A 292 -5.45 -25.82 15.96
CA VAL A 292 -5.09 -26.00 17.37
C VAL A 292 -6.28 -26.67 18.06
N SER A 293 -6.02 -27.71 18.88
CA SER A 293 -7.06 -28.34 19.71
C SER A 293 -7.84 -27.25 20.47
N PRO A 294 -9.20 -27.33 20.54
CA PRO A 294 -10.03 -26.39 21.29
C PRO A 294 -9.56 -26.19 22.75
N GLU A 295 -8.92 -27.19 23.35
CA GLU A 295 -8.45 -27.21 24.73
C GLU A 295 -7.30 -26.21 24.99
N VAL A 296 -6.44 -25.96 23.99
CA VAL A 296 -5.29 -25.06 24.14
C VAL A 296 -5.72 -23.58 24.02
N LEU A 297 -6.74 -23.30 23.19
CA LEU A 297 -7.27 -21.95 22.98
C LEU A 297 -8.11 -21.42 24.16
N MET A 298 -8.61 -22.32 25.02
CA MET A 298 -9.41 -21.96 26.20
C MET A 298 -8.58 -21.84 27.49
N SER A 299 -7.26 -22.09 27.44
CA SER A 299 -6.42 -21.96 28.64
C SER A 299 -6.13 -20.49 28.96
N PRO A 300 -6.41 -20.00 30.19
CA PRO A 300 -6.22 -18.60 30.56
C PRO A 300 -4.74 -18.15 30.66
N ASN A 301 -3.77 -19.04 30.40
CA ASN A 301 -2.34 -18.81 30.63
C ASN A 301 -1.46 -18.79 29.36
N SER A 302 -2.01 -18.83 28.14
CA SER A 302 -1.19 -18.87 26.91
C SER A 302 -0.59 -17.52 26.49
N GLY A 303 -0.46 -16.56 27.41
CA GLY A 303 0.01 -15.20 27.13
C GLY A 303 1.52 -14.98 27.24
N THR A 304 2.31 -15.98 27.64
CA THR A 304 3.73 -15.77 27.98
C THR A 304 4.77 -16.60 27.26
N ASP A 305 4.44 -17.54 26.39
CA ASP A 305 5.47 -18.21 25.59
C ASP A 305 4.96 -18.59 24.19
N ILE A 306 5.80 -18.28 23.18
CA ILE A 306 5.78 -18.58 21.72
C ILE A 306 5.56 -17.36 20.79
#